data_AF-A0A7V8YTS2-F1
#
_entry.id   AF-A0A7V8YTS2-F1
#
_cell.length_a   1.000
_cell.length_b   1.000
_cell.length_c   1.000
_cell.angle_alpha   90.00
_cell.angle_beta   90.00
_cell.angle_gamma   90.00
#
_symmetry.space_group_name_H-M   'P 1'
#
loop_
_entity.id
_entity.type
_entity.pdbx_description
1 polymer ?
#
loop_
_entity_poly.entity_id
_entity_poly.type
_entity_poly.pdbx_seq_one_letter_code
_entity_poly.pdbx_strand_id
1 'polypeptide(L)'
;MTRYLTEAEVATLLTPAEAVPVLEESFRRLAAGGVENVPRRRLALDDGYFALMAAADRELGYAGLKSYTIVGGKLAFVVCLFSLSNGELAAVLEADTLGQRRTGAASGVAAKYLARSGAASLGVIGCGWQAESQVEAIRAAVPTIERVVASCRTSDKLAAFCAKTGAEPAESPQEAAEQDIVVTATTSKDPVLRGEWLREGALVCAIGANDPRARELDNVVL
;
A
#
# COMPACT_ATOMS: atom_id res chain seq x y z
N MET A 1 29.48 -3.79 9.93
CA MET A 1 28.71 -4.91 10.52
C MET A 1 27.28 -4.81 10.03
N THR A 2 26.77 -5.85 9.36
CA THR A 2 25.40 -5.90 8.83
C THR A 2 24.38 -5.82 9.96
N ARG A 3 23.32 -5.01 9.79
CA ARG A 3 22.18 -4.94 10.71
C ARG A 3 21.14 -5.98 10.34
N TYR A 4 20.60 -6.69 11.32
CA TYR A 4 19.38 -7.48 11.16
C TYR A 4 18.26 -6.76 11.90
N LEU A 5 17.16 -6.46 11.22
CA LEU A 5 15.99 -5.80 11.80
C LEU A 5 14.79 -6.73 11.74
N THR A 6 14.27 -7.07 12.91
CA THR A 6 13.04 -7.86 13.09
C THR A 6 11.80 -7.03 12.75
N GLU A 7 10.65 -7.68 12.56
CA GLU A 7 9.36 -6.98 12.39
C GLU A 7 9.06 -6.04 13.55
N ALA A 8 9.39 -6.44 14.79
CA ALA A 8 9.15 -5.63 15.97
C ALA A 8 9.98 -4.34 15.94
N GLU A 9 11.25 -4.42 15.52
CA GLU A 9 12.11 -3.24 15.36
C GLU A 9 11.61 -2.37 14.20
N VAL A 10 11.35 -2.96 13.03
CA VAL A 10 10.80 -2.25 11.86
C VAL A 10 9.51 -1.52 12.22
N ALA A 11 8.63 -2.15 13.00
CA ALA A 11 7.38 -1.56 13.47
C ALA A 11 7.59 -0.28 14.31
N THR A 12 8.75 -0.07 14.93
CA THR A 12 9.02 1.15 15.72
C THR A 12 9.69 2.28 14.93
N LEU A 13 10.21 2.00 13.73
CA LEU A 13 11.12 2.93 13.04
C LEU A 13 10.45 3.97 12.13
N LEU A 14 9.24 3.71 11.63
CA LEU A 14 8.61 4.55 10.60
C LEU A 14 7.10 4.35 10.55
N THR A 15 6.29 5.37 10.76
CA THR A 15 4.82 5.28 10.56
C THR A 15 4.43 5.40 9.07
N PRO A 16 3.23 4.94 8.65
CA PRO A 16 2.69 5.25 7.33
C PRO A 16 2.69 6.74 6.98
N ALA A 17 2.38 7.61 7.94
CA ALA A 17 2.40 9.06 7.74
C ALA A 17 3.82 9.59 7.44
N GLU A 18 4.82 9.18 8.24
CA GLU A 18 6.22 9.56 8.02
C GLU A 18 6.80 8.98 6.71
N ALA A 19 6.25 7.85 6.24
CA ALA A 19 6.68 7.23 4.99
C ALA A 19 6.24 8.02 3.75
N VAL A 20 5.19 8.85 3.82
CA VAL A 20 4.69 9.63 2.67
C VAL A 20 5.77 10.51 2.04
N PRO A 21 6.42 11.45 2.78
CA PRO A 21 7.47 12.29 2.19
C PRO A 21 8.69 11.49 1.72
N VAL A 22 9.00 10.36 2.37
CA VAL A 22 10.11 9.47 1.94
C VAL A 22 9.82 8.83 0.58
N LEU A 23 8.58 8.36 0.37
CA LEU A 23 8.17 7.77 -0.90
C LEU A 23 8.03 8.82 -2.00
N GLU A 24 7.52 10.02 -1.69
CA GLU A 24 7.46 11.15 -2.62
C GLU A 24 8.84 11.48 -3.18
N GLU A 25 9.82 11.57 -2.29
CA GLU A 25 11.22 11.83 -2.58
C GLU A 25 11.84 10.70 -3.42
N SER A 26 11.51 9.43 -3.10
CA SER A 26 11.90 8.26 -3.90
C SER A 26 11.34 8.31 -5.33
N PHE A 27 10.06 8.64 -5.51
CA PHE A 27 9.45 8.81 -6.83
C PHE A 27 10.07 9.97 -7.61
N ARG A 28 10.43 11.07 -6.95
CA ARG A 28 11.13 12.19 -7.58
C ARG A 28 12.49 11.77 -8.13
N ARG A 29 13.29 11.03 -7.35
CA ARG A 29 14.60 10.52 -7.81
C ARG A 29 14.45 9.50 -8.93
N LEU A 30 13.43 8.66 -8.88
CA LEU A 30 13.11 7.75 -9.98
C LEU A 30 12.79 8.52 -11.27
N ALA A 31 11.93 9.55 -11.20
CA ALA A 31 11.60 10.38 -12.34
C ALA A 31 12.82 11.15 -12.90
N ALA A 32 13.77 11.52 -12.04
CA ALA A 32 15.02 12.16 -12.43
C ALA A 32 16.07 11.18 -13.01
N GLY A 33 15.79 9.87 -13.04
CA GLY A 33 16.73 8.85 -13.51
C GLY A 33 17.80 8.44 -12.50
N GLY A 34 17.69 8.89 -11.24
CA GLY A 34 18.60 8.51 -10.14
C GLY A 34 18.33 7.12 -9.57
N VAL A 35 17.17 6.53 -9.89
CA VAL A 35 16.77 5.18 -9.45
C VAL A 35 16.62 4.25 -10.65
N GLU A 36 17.27 3.09 -10.58
CA GLU A 36 17.05 1.97 -11.49
C GLU A 36 16.15 0.95 -10.78
N ASN A 37 14.96 0.66 -11.33
CA ASN A 37 13.97 -0.22 -10.72
C ASN A 37 13.61 -1.36 -11.67
N VAL A 38 13.66 -2.61 -11.19
CA VAL A 38 13.28 -3.76 -12.02
C VAL A 38 11.84 -4.21 -11.72
N PRO A 39 11.04 -4.51 -12.76
CA PRO A 39 9.72 -5.10 -12.56
C PRO A 39 9.80 -6.39 -11.75
N ARG A 40 8.79 -6.61 -10.90
CA ARG A 40 8.69 -7.82 -10.08
C ARG A 40 8.79 -9.07 -10.96
N ARG A 41 9.59 -10.04 -10.52
CA ARG A 41 9.61 -11.41 -11.07
C ARG A 41 9.00 -12.38 -10.07
N ARG A 42 8.25 -13.36 -10.57
CA ARG A 42 7.69 -14.46 -9.77
C ARG A 42 8.18 -15.78 -10.37
N LEU A 43 8.70 -16.65 -9.50
CA LEU A 43 9.03 -18.04 -9.82
C LEU A 43 7.90 -18.90 -9.25
N ALA A 44 7.25 -19.68 -10.12
CA ALA A 44 6.20 -20.59 -9.70
C ALA A 44 6.80 -21.74 -8.86
N LEU A 45 6.06 -22.15 -7.83
CA LEU A 45 6.32 -23.33 -7.01
C LEU A 45 5.08 -24.23 -7.05
N ASP A 46 5.19 -25.48 -6.61
CA ASP A 46 4.05 -26.43 -6.60
C ASP A 46 2.86 -25.90 -5.79
N ASP A 47 3.13 -25.24 -4.66
CA ASP A 47 2.11 -24.66 -3.78
C ASP A 47 2.41 -23.18 -3.50
N GLY A 48 2.56 -22.39 -4.57
CA GLY A 48 2.65 -20.93 -4.49
C GLY A 48 3.74 -20.34 -5.37
N TYR A 49 4.47 -19.34 -4.87
CA TYR A 49 5.52 -18.67 -5.65
C TYR A 49 6.56 -17.98 -4.78
N PHE A 50 7.73 -17.76 -5.36
CA PHE A 50 8.79 -16.90 -4.83
C PHE A 50 8.90 -15.63 -5.68
N ALA A 51 8.85 -14.46 -5.05
CA ALA A 51 8.82 -13.17 -5.72
C ALA A 51 10.06 -12.34 -5.39
N LEU A 52 10.57 -11.65 -6.41
CA LEU A 52 11.78 -10.83 -6.37
C LEU A 52 11.46 -9.43 -6.91
N MET A 53 11.95 -8.41 -6.20
CA MET A 53 11.86 -6.99 -6.58
C MET A 53 13.17 -6.32 -6.19
N ALA A 54 13.84 -5.65 -7.13
CA ALA A 54 15.10 -4.97 -6.84
C ALA A 54 15.11 -3.55 -7.39
N ALA A 55 15.86 -2.68 -6.73
CA ALA A 55 16.12 -1.33 -7.20
C ALA A 55 17.49 -0.86 -6.72
N ALA A 56 18.09 0.10 -7.43
CA ALA A 56 19.28 0.82 -7.00
C ALA A 56 19.02 2.32 -7.06
N ASP A 57 19.19 3.00 -5.92
CA ASP A 57 19.08 4.44 -5.79
C ASP A 57 20.49 5.02 -5.64
N ARG A 58 20.97 5.67 -6.70
CA ARG A 58 22.36 6.16 -6.81
C ARG A 58 22.59 7.41 -5.96
N GLU A 59 21.54 8.17 -5.68
CA GLU A 59 21.62 9.36 -4.84
C GLU A 59 21.60 8.98 -3.35
N LEU A 60 20.76 8.00 -2.96
CA LEU A 60 20.82 7.44 -1.61
C LEU A 60 22.05 6.55 -1.38
N GLY A 61 22.69 6.07 -2.46
CA GLY A 61 23.88 5.23 -2.37
C GLY A 61 23.58 3.78 -1.96
N TYR A 62 22.38 3.28 -2.24
CA TYR A 62 21.98 1.91 -1.87
C TYR A 62 21.33 1.14 -3.03
N ALA A 63 21.62 -0.16 -3.11
CA ALA A 63 20.82 -1.13 -3.83
C ALA A 63 20.01 -1.98 -2.85
N GLY A 64 18.78 -2.33 -3.21
CA GLY A 64 17.87 -3.11 -2.38
C GLY A 64 17.24 -4.27 -3.15
N LEU A 65 17.03 -5.37 -2.45
CA LEU A 65 16.23 -6.52 -2.91
C LEU A 65 15.13 -6.78 -1.88
N LYS A 66 13.87 -6.65 -2.29
CA LYS A 66 12.74 -7.23 -1.56
C LYS A 66 12.41 -8.60 -2.15
N SER A 67 12.35 -9.60 -1.28
CA SER A 67 11.99 -10.96 -1.65
C SER A 67 10.89 -11.48 -0.75
N TYR A 68 9.99 -12.30 -1.29
CA TYR A 68 8.99 -12.97 -0.46
C TYR A 68 8.51 -14.28 -1.06
N THR A 69 8.12 -15.21 -0.20
CA THR A 69 7.45 -16.46 -0.59
C THR A 69 5.98 -16.42 -0.21
N ILE A 70 5.17 -17.13 -0.99
CA ILE A 70 3.87 -17.62 -0.56
C ILE A 70 3.92 -19.13 -0.74
N VAL A 71 3.82 -19.89 0.36
CA VAL A 71 3.81 -21.37 0.35
C VAL A 71 2.77 -21.88 1.33
N GLY A 72 1.83 -22.71 0.89
CA GLY A 72 0.77 -23.25 1.77
C GLY A 72 -0.02 -22.17 2.51
N GLY A 73 -0.25 -21.03 1.86
CA GLY A 73 -0.92 -19.86 2.44
C GLY A 73 -0.09 -19.06 3.44
N LYS A 74 1.16 -19.44 3.73
CA LYS A 74 2.08 -18.69 4.59
C LYS A 74 2.89 -17.70 3.76
N LEU A 75 3.11 -16.50 4.30
CA LEU A 75 3.94 -15.48 3.69
C LEU A 75 5.18 -15.22 4.56
N ALA A 76 6.32 -15.00 3.91
CA ALA A 76 7.54 -14.54 4.56
C ALA A 76 8.21 -13.50 3.66
N PHE A 77 8.60 -12.36 4.23
CA PHE A 77 9.16 -11.23 3.50
C PHE A 77 10.52 -10.86 4.06
N VAL A 78 11.45 -10.52 3.17
CA VAL A 78 12.76 -9.97 3.53
C VAL A 78 13.14 -8.82 2.61
N VAL A 79 13.86 -7.84 3.14
CA VAL A 79 14.57 -6.82 2.37
C VAL A 79 16.05 -6.91 2.70
N CYS A 80 16.90 -7.03 1.69
CA CYS A 80 18.35 -6.90 1.81
C CYS A 80 18.77 -5.56 1.21
N LEU A 81 19.64 -4.82 1.91
CA LEU A 81 20.16 -3.53 1.49
C LEU A 81 21.68 -3.57 1.37
N PHE A 82 22.21 -3.13 0.24
CA PHE A 82 23.63 -3.13 -0.10
C PHE A 82 24.10 -1.69 -0.31
N SER A 83 25.21 -1.33 0.30
CA SER A 83 25.83 -0.01 0.14
C SER A 83 26.58 0.05 -1.18
N LEU A 84 26.33 1.08 -1.99
CA LEU A 84 27.03 1.30 -3.27
C LEU A 84 28.43 1.88 -3.08
N SER A 85 28.73 2.47 -1.91
CA SER A 85 30.04 3.10 -1.65
C SER A 85 31.14 2.08 -1.34
N ASN A 86 30.78 0.95 -0.71
CA ASN A 86 31.73 -0.07 -0.27
C ASN A 86 31.32 -1.51 -0.64
N GLY A 87 30.15 -1.71 -1.26
CA GLY A 87 29.67 -3.03 -1.71
C GLY A 87 29.18 -3.95 -0.60
N GLU A 88 29.17 -3.49 0.66
CA GLU A 88 28.79 -4.34 1.80
C GLU A 88 27.28 -4.49 1.95
N LEU A 89 26.85 -5.66 2.46
CA LEU A 89 25.49 -5.86 2.94
C LEU A 89 25.27 -5.01 4.19
N ALA A 90 24.53 -3.91 4.03
CA ALA A 90 24.27 -2.95 5.09
C ALA A 90 23.21 -3.47 6.07
N ALA A 91 22.12 -4.03 5.56
CA ALA A 91 21.02 -4.51 6.39
C ALA A 91 20.24 -5.67 5.77
N VAL A 92 19.62 -6.48 6.64
CA VAL A 92 18.58 -7.45 6.34
C VAL A 92 17.38 -7.12 7.23
N LEU A 93 16.20 -6.98 6.65
CA LEU A 93 14.98 -6.58 7.36
C LEU A 93 13.89 -7.60 7.09
N GLU A 94 13.16 -8.00 8.13
CA GLU A 94 11.83 -8.56 7.94
C GLU A 94 10.92 -7.44 7.38
N ALA A 95 10.08 -7.76 6.38
CA ALA A 95 9.49 -6.74 5.51
C ALA A 95 7.98 -6.85 5.26
N ASP A 96 7.23 -7.42 6.20
CA ASP A 96 5.78 -7.37 6.24
C ASP A 96 5.30 -5.96 6.61
N THR A 97 5.67 -5.46 7.79
CA THR A 97 5.27 -4.12 8.28
C THR A 97 5.79 -3.02 7.37
N LEU A 98 7.06 -3.09 6.93
CA LEU A 98 7.60 -2.18 5.92
C LEU A 98 6.79 -2.23 4.62
N GLY A 99 6.36 -3.43 4.22
CA GLY A 99 5.52 -3.65 3.04
C GLY A 99 4.16 -2.99 3.15
N GLN A 100 3.51 -3.07 4.31
CA GLN A 100 2.24 -2.42 4.61
C GLN A 100 2.39 -0.89 4.54
N ARG A 101 3.32 -0.33 5.31
CA ARG A 101 3.51 1.13 5.47
C ARG A 101 3.81 1.83 4.16
N ARG A 102 4.75 1.29 3.37
CA ARG A 102 5.09 1.86 2.06
C ARG A 102 3.95 1.75 1.05
N THR A 103 3.04 0.78 1.20
CA THR A 103 1.85 0.66 0.33
C THR A 103 0.84 1.74 0.66
N GLY A 104 0.60 2.00 1.94
CA GLY A 104 -0.14 3.19 2.42
C GLY A 104 0.44 4.49 1.89
N ALA A 105 1.74 4.68 2.12
CA ALA A 105 2.44 5.89 1.74
C ALA A 105 2.37 6.20 0.24
N ALA A 106 2.48 5.19 -0.63
CA ALA A 106 2.34 5.38 -2.08
C ALA A 106 0.96 5.94 -2.45
N SER A 107 -0.12 5.44 -1.84
CA SER A 107 -1.46 6.01 -2.02
C SER A 107 -1.59 7.41 -1.42
N GLY A 108 -0.91 7.69 -0.30
CA GLY A 108 -0.82 9.03 0.27
C GLY A 108 -0.18 10.03 -0.70
N VAL A 109 0.94 9.65 -1.34
CA VAL A 109 1.57 10.47 -2.38
C VAL A 109 0.62 10.67 -3.56
N ALA A 110 -0.05 9.63 -4.05
CA ALA A 110 -1.04 9.76 -5.11
C ALA A 110 -2.17 10.73 -4.72
N ALA A 111 -2.72 10.59 -3.50
CA ALA A 111 -3.77 11.44 -2.98
C ALA A 111 -3.35 12.91 -2.88
N LYS A 112 -2.12 13.20 -2.43
CA LYS A 112 -1.58 14.56 -2.35
C LYS A 112 -1.66 15.32 -3.67
N TYR A 113 -1.45 14.62 -4.79
CA TYR A 113 -1.34 15.24 -6.12
C TYR A 113 -2.59 15.07 -6.99
N LEU A 114 -3.36 14.00 -6.79
CA LEU A 114 -4.45 13.61 -7.69
C LEU A 114 -5.83 13.78 -7.07
N ALA A 115 -5.94 13.91 -5.75
CA ALA A 115 -7.23 14.19 -5.14
C ALA A 115 -7.71 15.59 -5.54
N ARG A 116 -9.02 15.72 -5.78
CA ARG A 116 -9.64 17.02 -6.08
C ARG A 116 -9.38 18.01 -4.95
N SER A 117 -9.22 19.29 -5.28
CA SER A 117 -9.07 20.35 -4.27
C SER A 117 -10.26 20.34 -3.32
N GLY A 118 -9.99 20.37 -2.01
CA GLY A 118 -11.02 20.33 -0.98
C GLY A 118 -11.64 18.94 -0.74
N ALA A 119 -11.00 17.86 -1.20
CA ALA A 119 -11.39 16.50 -0.82
C ALA A 119 -11.47 16.38 0.71
N ALA A 120 -12.63 15.97 1.23
CA ALA A 120 -12.93 15.96 2.65
C ALA A 120 -13.36 14.58 3.17
N SER A 121 -13.52 13.60 2.29
CA SER A 121 -13.91 12.25 2.70
C SER A 121 -13.12 11.11 2.03
N LEU A 122 -12.90 10.05 2.80
CA LEU A 122 -12.20 8.84 2.40
C LEU A 122 -13.10 7.61 2.56
N GLY A 123 -13.24 6.85 1.48
CA GLY A 123 -13.92 5.57 1.41
C GLY A 123 -12.94 4.41 1.42
N VAL A 124 -13.22 3.36 2.18
CA VAL A 124 -12.39 2.15 2.25
C VAL A 124 -13.22 0.91 2.02
N ILE A 125 -13.02 0.23 0.89
CA ILE A 125 -13.62 -1.07 0.59
C ILE A 125 -12.59 -2.15 0.89
N GLY A 126 -12.81 -2.87 2.00
CA GLY A 126 -11.91 -3.87 2.55
C GLY A 126 -11.28 -3.44 3.88
N CYS A 127 -11.47 -4.24 4.92
CA CYS A 127 -10.96 -3.98 6.27
C CYS A 127 -9.81 -4.94 6.63
N GLY A 128 -8.90 -5.19 5.68
CA GLY A 128 -7.75 -6.07 5.85
C GLY A 128 -6.50 -5.31 6.33
N TRP A 129 -5.42 -6.06 6.56
CA TRP A 129 -4.13 -5.53 7.04
C TRP A 129 -3.65 -4.30 6.26
N GLN A 130 -3.70 -4.31 4.92
CA GLN A 130 -3.24 -3.17 4.12
C GLN A 130 -4.07 -1.89 4.31
N ALA A 131 -5.38 -2.02 4.56
CA ALA A 131 -6.31 -0.90 4.60
C ALA A 131 -5.99 0.12 5.72
N GLU A 132 -5.43 -0.33 6.84
CA GLU A 132 -5.09 0.53 7.97
C GLU A 132 -4.07 1.60 7.58
N SER A 133 -2.99 1.18 6.90
CA SER A 133 -1.94 2.08 6.44
C SER A 133 -2.43 3.07 5.37
N GLN A 134 -3.49 2.73 4.64
CA GLN A 134 -4.10 3.60 3.64
C GLN A 134 -4.77 4.79 4.32
N VAL A 135 -5.57 4.53 5.36
CA VAL A 135 -6.25 5.59 6.12
C VAL A 135 -5.23 6.55 6.73
N GLU A 136 -4.21 6.03 7.40
CA GLU A 136 -3.20 6.85 8.06
C GLU A 136 -2.40 7.70 7.06
N ALA A 137 -1.88 7.10 5.99
CA ALA A 137 -1.07 7.82 5.01
C ALA A 137 -1.88 8.85 4.20
N ILE A 138 -3.12 8.53 3.80
CA ILE A 138 -3.97 9.44 3.04
C ILE A 138 -4.38 10.63 3.90
N ARG A 139 -4.76 10.43 5.17
CA ARG A 139 -5.08 11.53 6.09
C ARG A 139 -3.87 12.44 6.35
N ALA A 140 -2.67 11.87 6.43
CA ALA A 140 -1.44 12.66 6.57
C ALA A 140 -1.15 13.50 5.31
N ALA A 141 -1.40 12.95 4.12
CA ALA A 141 -1.17 13.63 2.85
C ALA A 141 -2.25 14.64 2.47
N VAL A 142 -3.49 14.40 2.90
CA VAL A 142 -4.68 15.22 2.62
C VAL A 142 -5.35 15.58 3.96
N PRO A 143 -4.84 16.60 4.68
CA PRO A 143 -5.30 16.94 6.02
C PRO A 143 -6.74 17.48 6.08
N THR A 144 -7.35 17.77 4.92
CA THR A 144 -8.76 18.16 4.80
C THR A 144 -9.73 16.98 4.93
N ILE A 145 -9.25 15.73 4.97
CA ILE A 145 -10.11 14.56 5.19
C ILE A 145 -10.65 14.57 6.63
N GLU A 146 -11.95 14.85 6.73
CA GLU A 146 -12.70 14.91 7.99
C GLU A 146 -13.45 13.61 8.28
N ARG A 147 -13.90 12.91 7.23
CA ARG A 147 -14.73 11.70 7.36
C ARG A 147 -14.07 10.50 6.68
N VAL A 148 -14.06 9.36 7.38
CA VAL A 148 -13.63 8.07 6.82
C VAL A 148 -14.79 7.08 6.93
N VAL A 149 -15.16 6.43 5.83
CA VAL A 149 -16.25 5.46 5.77
C VAL A 149 -15.70 4.13 5.26
N ALA A 150 -15.94 3.05 5.98
CA ALA A 150 -15.38 1.73 5.66
C ALA A 150 -16.47 0.69 5.41
N SER A 151 -16.25 -0.19 4.43
CA SER A 151 -17.14 -1.32 4.14
C SER A 151 -16.33 -2.60 3.99
N CYS A 152 -16.79 -3.69 4.60
CA CYS A 152 -16.34 -5.04 4.25
C CYS A 152 -17.41 -6.09 4.58
N ARG A 153 -17.25 -7.31 4.04
CA ARG A 153 -18.23 -8.39 4.17
C ARG A 153 -18.40 -8.95 5.60
N THR A 154 -17.43 -8.72 6.48
CA THR A 154 -17.40 -9.36 7.81
C THR A 154 -17.60 -8.29 8.87
N SER A 155 -18.77 -8.30 9.53
CA SER A 155 -19.18 -7.32 10.55
C SER A 155 -18.12 -7.11 11.62
N ASP A 156 -17.54 -8.19 12.14
CA ASP A 156 -16.57 -8.12 13.24
C ASP A 156 -15.25 -7.47 12.79
N LYS A 157 -14.83 -7.73 11.54
CA LYS A 157 -13.65 -7.08 10.96
C LYS A 157 -13.91 -5.61 10.69
N LEU A 158 -15.12 -5.27 10.24
CA LEU A 158 -15.52 -3.88 10.04
C LEU A 158 -15.49 -3.12 11.37
N ALA A 159 -16.13 -3.65 12.41
CA ALA A 159 -16.16 -3.04 13.74
C ALA A 159 -14.75 -2.86 14.31
N ALA A 160 -13.89 -3.88 14.21
CA ALA A 160 -12.50 -3.79 14.68
C ALA A 160 -11.68 -2.75 13.90
N PHE A 161 -11.87 -2.68 12.58
CA PHE A 161 -11.21 -1.70 11.72
C PHE A 161 -11.64 -0.27 12.03
N CYS A 162 -12.95 -0.04 12.16
CA CYS A 162 -13.54 1.24 12.57
C CYS A 162 -12.99 1.70 13.93
N ALA A 163 -12.99 0.81 14.93
CA ALA A 163 -12.44 1.11 16.25
C ALA A 163 -10.95 1.50 16.22
N LYS A 164 -10.16 0.88 15.34
CA LYS A 164 -8.72 1.15 15.21
C LYS A 164 -8.39 2.41 14.43
N THR A 165 -9.18 2.72 13.40
CA THR A 165 -8.87 3.79 12.43
C THR A 165 -9.68 5.07 12.63
N GLY A 166 -10.74 5.01 13.43
CA GLY A 166 -11.72 6.10 13.56
C GLY A 166 -12.69 6.19 12.38
N ALA A 167 -12.74 5.18 11.51
CA ALA A 167 -13.70 5.13 10.41
C ALA A 167 -15.12 4.80 10.90
N GLU A 168 -16.11 5.30 10.19
CA GLU A 168 -17.53 4.95 10.36
C GLU A 168 -17.86 3.68 9.55
N PRO A 169 -18.66 2.75 10.10
CA PRO A 169 -19.11 1.58 9.35
C PRO A 169 -20.16 2.00 8.31
N ALA A 170 -19.91 1.66 7.05
CA ALA A 170 -20.84 1.88 5.96
C ALA A 170 -22.00 0.88 6.01
N GLU A 171 -23.20 1.32 5.61
CA GLU A 171 -24.37 0.44 5.41
C GLU A 171 -24.22 -0.42 4.15
N SER A 172 -23.41 0.02 3.18
CA SER A 172 -23.13 -0.70 1.94
C SER A 172 -21.75 -0.36 1.36
N PRO A 173 -21.21 -1.19 0.43
CA PRO A 173 -20.02 -0.83 -0.33
C PRO A 173 -20.17 0.46 -1.15
N GLN A 174 -21.39 0.78 -1.60
CA GLN A 174 -21.69 1.99 -2.34
C GLN A 174 -21.47 3.25 -1.48
N GLU A 175 -21.89 3.24 -0.21
CA GLU A 175 -21.66 4.39 0.68
C GLU A 175 -20.15 4.68 0.85
N ALA A 176 -19.32 3.63 0.94
CA ALA A 176 -17.87 3.80 0.93
C ALA A 176 -17.32 4.22 -0.45
N ALA A 177 -17.97 3.87 -1.57
CA ALA A 177 -17.54 4.28 -2.91
C ALA A 177 -17.89 5.75 -3.24
N GLU A 178 -18.92 6.31 -2.60
CA GLU A 178 -19.34 7.69 -2.80
C GLU A 178 -18.47 8.69 -2.00
N GLN A 179 -17.17 8.48 -1.87
CA GLN A 179 -16.26 9.39 -1.15
C GLN A 179 -15.32 10.10 -2.12
N ASP A 180 -14.69 11.20 -1.69
CA ASP A 180 -13.79 11.98 -2.56
C ASP A 180 -12.53 11.20 -2.95
N ILE A 181 -12.07 10.34 -2.04
CA ILE A 181 -10.99 9.39 -2.27
C ILE A 181 -11.54 8.01 -1.91
N VAL A 182 -11.32 7.01 -2.74
CA VAL A 182 -11.78 5.63 -2.53
C VAL A 182 -10.60 4.69 -2.60
N VAL A 183 -10.42 3.87 -1.57
CA VAL A 183 -9.42 2.81 -1.51
C VAL A 183 -10.10 1.46 -1.66
N THR A 184 -9.59 0.61 -2.55
CA THR A 184 -9.95 -0.82 -2.58
C THR A 184 -8.76 -1.64 -2.07
N ALA A 185 -9.01 -2.45 -1.03
CA ALA A 185 -8.00 -3.21 -0.31
C ALA A 185 -8.52 -4.62 0.06
N THR A 186 -8.99 -5.37 -0.93
CA THR A 186 -9.63 -6.68 -0.79
C THR A 186 -8.81 -7.81 -1.41
N THR A 187 -9.19 -9.04 -1.09
CA THR A 187 -8.72 -10.26 -1.75
C THR A 187 -9.74 -10.78 -2.77
N SER A 188 -10.68 -9.95 -3.22
CA SER A 188 -11.71 -10.34 -4.17
C SER A 188 -11.09 -10.72 -5.52
N LYS A 189 -11.70 -11.70 -6.19
CA LYS A 189 -11.40 -12.03 -7.58
C LYS A 189 -12.24 -11.21 -8.55
N ASP A 190 -13.40 -10.76 -8.09
CA ASP A 190 -14.40 -10.03 -8.87
C ASP A 190 -14.51 -8.56 -8.40
N PRO A 191 -14.96 -7.64 -9.28
CA PRO A 191 -15.11 -6.23 -8.92
C PRO A 191 -15.92 -5.98 -7.65
N VAL A 192 -15.35 -5.18 -6.76
CA VAL A 192 -15.96 -4.70 -5.50
C VAL A 192 -16.30 -3.21 -5.54
N LEU A 193 -15.74 -2.48 -6.50
CA LEU A 193 -16.07 -1.08 -6.79
C LEU A 193 -16.71 -0.98 -8.17
N ARG A 194 -17.88 -0.34 -8.23
CA ARG A 194 -18.60 -0.05 -9.47
C ARG A 194 -18.45 1.42 -9.83
N GLY A 195 -18.22 1.69 -11.12
CA GLY A 195 -18.05 3.07 -11.58
C GLY A 195 -19.30 3.92 -11.39
N GLU A 196 -20.49 3.31 -11.42
CA GLU A 196 -21.77 3.99 -11.20
C GLU A 196 -21.94 4.56 -9.77
N TRP A 197 -21.13 4.10 -8.81
CA TRP A 197 -21.14 4.59 -7.43
C TRP A 197 -20.20 5.77 -7.21
N LEU A 198 -19.28 6.04 -8.16
CA LEU A 198 -18.27 7.05 -7.98
C LEU A 198 -18.84 8.45 -8.18
N ARG A 199 -18.44 9.36 -7.29
CA ARG A 199 -18.66 10.79 -7.51
C ARG A 199 -17.75 11.29 -8.62
N GLU A 200 -18.23 12.30 -9.35
CA GLU A 200 -17.39 13.01 -10.32
C GLU A 200 -16.16 13.61 -9.62
N GLY A 201 -14.97 13.36 -10.19
CA GLY A 201 -13.70 13.82 -9.64
C GLY A 201 -13.18 13.01 -8.44
N ALA A 202 -13.79 11.87 -8.11
CA ALA A 202 -13.26 10.96 -7.09
C ALA A 202 -11.90 10.37 -7.51
N LEU A 203 -10.96 10.30 -6.57
CA LEU A 203 -9.70 9.58 -6.76
C LEU A 203 -9.87 8.12 -6.31
N VAL A 204 -9.52 7.16 -7.17
CA VAL A 204 -9.50 5.74 -6.81
C VAL A 204 -8.06 5.25 -6.61
N CYS A 205 -7.76 4.83 -5.38
CA CYS A 205 -6.52 4.17 -4.99
C CYS A 205 -6.74 2.65 -4.90
N ALA A 206 -6.62 1.95 -6.03
CA ALA A 206 -6.76 0.50 -6.09
C ALA A 206 -5.44 -0.20 -5.76
N ILE A 207 -5.33 -0.75 -4.55
CA ILE A 207 -4.09 -1.41 -4.08
C ILE A 207 -4.12 -2.94 -4.21
N GLY A 208 -5.31 -3.53 -4.37
CA GLY A 208 -5.49 -4.87 -4.92
C GLY A 208 -5.89 -4.79 -6.40
N ALA A 209 -6.04 -5.91 -7.11
CA ALA A 209 -5.69 -7.27 -6.76
C ALA A 209 -4.27 -7.60 -7.27
N ASN A 210 -3.50 -8.38 -6.50
CA ASN A 210 -2.11 -8.71 -6.83
C ASN A 210 -1.97 -10.03 -7.63
N ASP A 211 -2.98 -10.39 -8.42
CA ASP A 211 -3.06 -11.57 -9.29
C ASP A 211 -3.61 -11.13 -10.65
N PRO A 212 -2.94 -11.45 -11.79
CA PRO A 212 -3.42 -11.08 -13.13
C PRO A 212 -4.84 -11.56 -13.49
N ARG A 213 -5.39 -12.53 -12.76
CA ARG A 213 -6.72 -13.10 -12.98
C ARG A 213 -7.79 -12.50 -12.07
N ALA A 214 -7.43 -11.54 -11.23
CA ALA A 214 -8.32 -10.90 -10.28
C ALA A 214 -8.38 -9.39 -10.54
N ARG A 215 -9.50 -8.77 -10.17
CA ARG A 215 -9.69 -7.33 -10.27
C ARG A 215 -10.65 -6.83 -9.20
N GLU A 216 -10.41 -5.63 -8.70
CA GLU A 216 -11.29 -4.97 -7.73
C GLU A 216 -12.25 -3.95 -8.38
N LEU A 217 -11.89 -3.47 -9.56
CA LEU A 217 -12.58 -2.40 -10.26
C LEU A 217 -13.36 -2.99 -11.44
N ASP A 218 -14.58 -2.54 -11.70
CA ASP A 218 -15.28 -2.91 -12.93
C ASP A 218 -14.77 -2.10 -14.15
N ASN A 219 -15.35 -2.32 -15.33
CA ASN A 219 -14.93 -1.63 -16.55
C ASN A 219 -15.40 -0.18 -16.62
N VAL A 220 -16.32 0.24 -15.75
CA VAL A 220 -16.80 1.63 -15.73
C VAL A 220 -15.84 2.50 -14.92
N VAL A 221 -15.13 1.92 -13.94
CA VAL A 221 -14.06 2.60 -13.18
C VAL A 221 -12.78 2.81 -14.01
N LEU A 222 -12.40 1.85 -14.87
CA LEU A 222 -11.14 1.86 -15.65
C LEU A 222 -11.22 2.70 -16.92
#